data_AF-A0A347WH58-F1
#
_entry.id   AF-A0A347WH58-F1
#
_cell.length_a   1.000
_cell.length_b   1.000
_cell.length_c   1.000
_cell.angle_alpha   90.00
_cell.angle_beta   90.00
_cell.angle_gamma   90.00
#
_symmetry.space_group_name_H-M   'P 1'
#
loop_
_entity.id
_entity.type
_entity.pdbx_description
1 polymer ?
#
loop_
_entity_poly.entity_id
_entity_poly.type
_entity_poly.pdbx_seq_one_letter_code
_entity_poly.pdbx_strand_id
1 'polypeptide(L)'
;MSCRPAAVTGGHGPIPLCVPRDRAKQAAGTGARWDAGQRCFFWDSGIASIPENGPIRAFLPFRFRPDRRPPYVRPWMVPQSLWGWNLRAMLRREDWDRIRRDAYRRAGYRCRICGGAGPDHPVEADEGWAYDDTRFVQVLKGVIALCPDCHAVRHWGRSMATGKEQHVLRWLAWINGWTYAEARVCADEAMALWHWRSGHTDWTCDIRWVEKVFGVRPVADAMDRAAATQQGLIALARQSRDGEMR
;
A
#
# COMPACT_ATOMS: atom_id res chain seq x y z
N MET A 1 -27.05 -23.65 -4.96
CA MET A 1 -25.97 -24.25 -5.78
C MET A 1 -24.72 -23.41 -5.62
N SER A 2 -23.74 -23.93 -4.89
CA SER A 2 -22.52 -23.22 -4.48
C SER A 2 -21.51 -23.20 -5.63
N CYS A 3 -21.43 -22.06 -6.34
CA CYS A 3 -20.35 -21.81 -7.28
C CYS A 3 -19.13 -21.36 -6.46
N ARG A 4 -18.20 -22.28 -6.20
CA ARG A 4 -16.85 -21.93 -5.73
C ARG A 4 -16.19 -21.06 -6.80
N PRO A 5 -15.65 -19.88 -6.48
CA PRO A 5 -14.85 -19.13 -7.44
C PRO A 5 -13.64 -19.98 -7.84
N ALA A 6 -13.45 -20.13 -9.15
CA ALA A 6 -12.29 -20.81 -9.71
C ALA A 6 -11.02 -20.17 -9.13
N ALA A 7 -10.24 -20.96 -8.39
CA ALA A 7 -8.89 -20.56 -8.06
C ALA A 7 -8.18 -20.25 -9.38
N VAL A 8 -7.58 -19.05 -9.47
CA VAL A 8 -6.68 -18.72 -10.57
C VAL A 8 -5.49 -19.67 -10.50
N THR A 9 -5.65 -20.85 -11.09
CA THR A 9 -4.63 -21.87 -11.29
C THR A 9 -3.85 -21.51 -12.54
N GLY A 10 -3.11 -20.40 -12.47
CA GLY A 10 -2.07 -20.06 -13.43
C GLY A 10 -0.73 -20.28 -12.76
N GLY A 11 0.10 -21.17 -13.28
CA GLY A 11 1.48 -21.36 -12.80
C GLY A 11 2.17 -20.01 -12.75
N HIS A 12 2.32 -19.46 -11.54
CA HIS A 12 3.05 -18.22 -11.36
C HIS A 12 4.48 -18.52 -11.77
N GLY A 13 4.98 -17.79 -12.76
CA GLY A 13 6.41 -17.73 -13.04
C GLY A 13 7.20 -17.30 -11.79
N PRO A 14 8.53 -17.17 -11.91
CA PRO A 14 9.40 -16.85 -10.77
C PRO A 14 8.82 -15.75 -9.87
N ILE A 15 8.67 -16.04 -8.58
CA ILE A 15 8.06 -15.11 -7.62
C ILE A 15 9.15 -14.18 -7.09
N PRO A 16 9.08 -12.85 -7.33
CA PRO A 16 10.05 -11.92 -6.76
C PRO A 16 9.86 -11.81 -5.24
N LEU A 17 10.96 -11.78 -4.51
CA LEU A 17 10.98 -11.82 -3.05
C LEU A 17 11.36 -10.48 -2.43
N CYS A 18 10.75 -10.18 -1.29
CA CYS A 18 11.03 -9.02 -0.46
C CYS A 18 12.19 -9.31 0.51
N VAL A 19 13.41 -9.44 -0.02
CA VAL A 19 14.62 -9.81 0.76
C VAL A 19 15.43 -8.58 1.16
N PRO A 20 15.52 -8.23 2.45
CA PRO A 20 16.47 -7.25 2.95
C PRO A 20 17.92 -7.65 2.66
N ARG A 21 18.79 -6.68 2.38
CA ARG A 21 20.20 -6.93 2.01
C ARG A 21 20.95 -7.74 3.07
N ASP A 22 20.73 -7.43 4.34
CA ASP A 22 21.31 -8.12 5.51
C ASP A 22 20.81 -9.56 5.69
N ARG A 23 19.70 -9.93 5.03
CA ARG A 23 19.12 -11.29 5.07
C ARG A 23 19.33 -12.08 3.77
N ALA A 24 20.17 -11.59 2.86
CA ALA A 24 20.44 -12.25 1.58
C ALA A 24 20.95 -13.70 1.73
N LYS A 25 21.88 -13.97 2.66
CA LYS A 25 22.37 -15.33 2.93
C LYS A 25 21.26 -16.26 3.42
N GLN A 26 20.36 -15.74 4.27
CA GLN A 26 19.24 -16.52 4.77
C GLN A 26 18.26 -16.86 3.64
N ALA A 27 17.96 -15.90 2.75
CA ALA A 27 17.11 -16.16 1.59
C ALA A 27 17.73 -17.19 0.63
N ALA A 28 19.04 -17.07 0.32
CA ALA A 28 19.73 -18.05 -0.51
C ALA A 28 19.66 -19.46 0.11
N GLY A 29 19.83 -19.57 1.43
CA GLY A 29 19.73 -20.83 2.17
C GLY A 29 18.34 -21.48 2.14
N THR A 30 17.28 -20.78 1.72
CA THR A 30 15.96 -21.38 1.52
C THR A 30 15.78 -21.97 0.12
N GLY A 31 16.74 -21.78 -0.79
CA GLY A 31 16.61 -22.11 -2.22
C GLY A 31 16.18 -20.94 -3.10
N ALA A 32 16.13 -19.71 -2.57
CA ALA A 32 15.85 -18.54 -3.39
C ALA A 32 17.05 -18.20 -4.29
N ARG A 33 16.79 -17.94 -5.58
CA ARG A 33 17.82 -17.56 -6.55
C ARG A 33 17.99 -16.05 -6.62
N TRP A 34 19.22 -15.57 -6.56
CA TRP A 34 19.51 -14.16 -6.86
C TRP A 34 19.49 -13.90 -8.37
N ASP A 35 18.85 -12.81 -8.78
CA ASP A 35 18.88 -12.31 -10.15
C ASP A 35 19.62 -10.97 -10.19
N ALA A 36 20.71 -10.90 -10.94
CA ALA A 36 21.55 -9.70 -11.01
C ALA A 36 20.92 -8.57 -11.84
N GLY A 37 20.19 -8.90 -12.91
CA GLY A 37 19.54 -7.91 -13.77
C GLY A 37 18.39 -7.21 -13.06
N GLN A 38 17.58 -7.99 -12.34
CA GLN A 38 16.47 -7.48 -11.54
C GLN A 38 16.87 -7.07 -10.12
N ARG A 39 18.10 -7.38 -9.70
CA ARG A 39 18.66 -7.03 -8.37
C ARG A 39 17.76 -7.47 -7.22
N CYS A 40 17.16 -8.67 -7.32
CA CYS A 40 16.36 -9.26 -6.25
C CYS A 40 16.45 -10.77 -6.25
N PHE A 41 15.93 -11.38 -5.18
CA PHE A 41 15.77 -12.82 -5.12
C PHE A 41 14.44 -13.25 -5.73
N PHE A 42 14.43 -14.45 -6.30
CA PHE A 42 13.28 -15.13 -6.86
C PHE A 42 13.07 -16.49 -6.21
N TRP A 43 11.81 -16.88 -6.11
CA TRP A 43 11.39 -18.25 -5.86
C TRP A 43 10.89 -18.87 -7.17
N ASP A 44 11.71 -19.72 -7.78
CA ASP A 44 11.43 -20.28 -9.11
C ASP A 44 10.47 -21.47 -9.07
N SER A 45 10.35 -22.15 -7.93
CA SER A 45 9.57 -23.38 -7.78
C SER A 45 8.04 -23.16 -7.75
N GLY A 46 7.57 -21.92 -7.96
CA GLY A 46 6.15 -21.56 -8.00
C GLY A 46 5.45 -21.57 -6.63
N ILE A 47 4.19 -21.16 -6.59
CA ILE A 47 3.43 -21.00 -5.34
C ILE A 47 3.14 -22.32 -4.61
N ALA A 48 2.93 -23.41 -5.36
CA ALA A 48 2.54 -24.72 -4.82
C ALA A 48 3.67 -25.42 -4.06
N SER A 49 4.92 -25.05 -4.31
CA SER A 49 6.10 -25.59 -3.61
C SER A 49 6.47 -24.81 -2.34
N ILE A 50 5.74 -23.74 -2.02
CA ILE A 50 6.03 -22.93 -0.84
C ILE A 50 5.65 -23.73 0.42
N PRO A 51 6.61 -24.08 1.28
CA PRO A 51 6.33 -24.80 2.51
C PRO A 51 5.47 -23.95 3.44
N GLU A 52 4.41 -24.55 4.01
CA GLU A 52 3.45 -23.85 4.86
C GLU A 52 4.12 -23.17 6.07
N ASN A 53 5.22 -23.70 6.61
CA ASN A 53 5.96 -23.10 7.73
C ASN A 53 7.45 -22.90 7.46
N GLY A 54 7.87 -22.87 6.20
CA GLY A 54 9.30 -22.74 5.87
C GLY A 54 9.83 -21.30 5.94
N PRO A 55 11.16 -21.15 6.08
CA PRO A 55 11.83 -19.85 6.28
C PRO A 55 11.62 -18.85 5.13
N ILE A 56 11.35 -19.33 3.91
CA ILE A 56 11.08 -18.51 2.72
C ILE A 56 9.87 -17.59 2.92
N ARG A 57 8.90 -17.98 3.78
CA ARG A 57 7.70 -17.18 4.08
C ARG A 57 8.01 -15.78 4.59
N ALA A 58 9.16 -15.58 5.24
CA ALA A 58 9.60 -14.28 5.72
C ALA A 58 9.83 -13.26 4.58
N PHE A 59 10.09 -13.75 3.38
CA PHE A 59 10.46 -12.94 2.21
C PHE A 59 9.36 -12.91 1.13
N LEU A 60 8.31 -13.72 1.26
CA LEU A 60 7.21 -13.72 0.30
C LEU A 60 6.40 -12.41 0.34
N PRO A 61 6.10 -11.81 -0.82
CA PRO A 61 5.04 -10.80 -0.91
C PRO A 61 3.69 -11.38 -0.47
N PHE A 62 2.81 -10.54 0.06
CA PHE A 62 1.53 -10.98 0.66
C PHE A 62 0.66 -11.81 -0.27
N ARG A 63 0.64 -11.51 -1.57
CA ARG A 63 -0.14 -12.26 -2.57
C ARG A 63 0.29 -13.73 -2.67
N PHE A 64 1.57 -14.03 -2.41
CA PHE A 64 2.13 -15.37 -2.56
C PHE A 64 2.25 -16.12 -1.23
N ARG A 65 1.73 -15.55 -0.14
CA ARG A 65 1.76 -16.19 1.17
C ARG A 65 0.63 -17.22 1.29
N PRO A 66 0.91 -18.51 1.57
CA PRO A 66 -0.11 -19.54 1.71
C PRO A 66 -1.12 -19.28 2.84
N ASP A 67 -0.75 -18.50 3.86
CA ASP A 67 -1.60 -18.10 4.98
C ASP A 67 -2.53 -16.92 4.67
N ARG A 68 -2.49 -16.36 3.46
CA ARG A 68 -3.31 -15.21 3.07
C ARG A 68 -4.26 -15.57 1.95
N ARG A 69 -5.37 -14.83 1.90
CA ARG A 69 -6.41 -14.93 0.87
C ARG A 69 -6.72 -13.51 0.38
N PRO A 70 -7.23 -13.35 -0.85
CA PRO A 70 -7.67 -12.04 -1.31
C PRO A 70 -8.79 -11.48 -0.43
N PRO A 71 -8.96 -10.15 -0.36
CA PRO A 71 -8.16 -9.14 -1.05
C PRO A 71 -6.75 -8.97 -0.48
N TYR A 72 -5.74 -8.97 -1.36
CA TYR A 72 -4.35 -8.66 -1.01
C TYR A 72 -4.08 -7.14 -0.99
N VAL A 73 -4.81 -6.39 -1.81
CA VAL A 73 -4.88 -4.93 -1.79
C VAL A 73 -6.30 -4.49 -2.13
N ARG A 74 -6.72 -3.35 -1.58
CA ARG A 74 -8.00 -2.70 -1.86
C ARG A 74 -7.83 -1.19 -1.75
N PRO A 75 -8.72 -0.40 -2.38
CA PRO A 75 -8.82 1.02 -2.10
C PRO A 75 -8.94 1.29 -0.60
N TRP A 76 -8.14 2.24 -0.12
CA TRP A 76 -8.05 2.57 1.30
C TRP A 76 -7.82 4.07 1.49
N MET A 77 -8.80 4.83 1.02
CA MET A 77 -8.71 6.28 0.93
C MET A 77 -8.77 6.93 2.31
N VAL A 78 -8.03 8.03 2.44
CA VAL A 78 -8.03 8.87 3.64
C VAL A 78 -9.26 9.78 3.60
N PRO A 79 -10.02 9.90 4.71
CA PRO A 79 -11.15 10.84 4.81
C PRO A 79 -10.71 12.26 4.45
N GLN A 80 -11.59 13.04 3.80
CA GLN A 80 -11.24 14.38 3.33
C GLN A 80 -10.78 15.32 4.46
N SER A 81 -11.37 15.18 5.65
CA SER A 81 -10.98 15.89 6.87
C SER A 81 -9.57 15.56 7.37
N LEU A 82 -8.94 14.50 6.87
CA LEU A 82 -7.57 14.07 7.21
C LEU A 82 -6.60 14.18 6.02
N TRP A 83 -7.00 14.75 4.89
CA TRP A 83 -6.08 14.94 3.76
C TRP A 83 -4.90 15.83 4.17
N GLY A 84 -3.68 15.39 3.88
CA GLY A 84 -2.47 16.11 4.31
C GLY A 84 -1.99 15.81 5.72
N TRP A 85 -2.79 15.10 6.54
CA TRP A 85 -2.39 14.61 7.85
C TRP A 85 -1.58 13.32 7.70
N ASN A 86 -0.31 13.48 7.34
CA ASN A 86 0.60 12.39 7.04
C ASN A 86 1.99 12.65 7.62
N LEU A 87 2.87 11.64 7.59
CA LEU A 87 4.20 11.74 8.19
C LEU A 87 5.08 12.78 7.49
N ARG A 88 4.89 13.03 6.20
CA ARG A 88 5.63 14.08 5.47
C ARG A 88 5.30 15.47 6.01
N ALA A 89 4.04 15.74 6.32
CA ALA A 89 3.59 17.01 6.87
C ALA A 89 3.92 17.15 8.36
N MET A 90 3.82 16.06 9.14
CA MET A 90 3.90 16.11 10.59
C MET A 90 5.31 15.91 11.16
N LEU A 91 6.27 15.44 10.36
CA LEU A 91 7.65 15.20 10.79
C LEU A 91 8.64 16.15 10.10
N ARG A 92 9.87 16.18 10.60
CA ARG A 92 11.01 16.73 9.84
C ARG A 92 11.28 15.85 8.62
N ARG A 93 11.82 16.45 7.56
CA ARG A 93 12.11 15.73 6.31
C ARG A 93 13.07 14.57 6.55
N GLU A 94 14.08 14.76 7.40
CA GLU A 94 15.11 13.77 7.70
C GLU A 94 14.53 12.55 8.41
N ASP A 95 13.61 12.78 9.35
CA ASP A 95 12.91 11.73 10.08
C ASP A 95 11.98 10.93 9.16
N TRP A 96 11.21 11.64 8.33
CA TRP A 96 10.38 10.99 7.32
C TRP A 96 11.22 10.18 6.33
N ASP A 97 12.35 10.73 5.87
CA ASP A 97 13.30 10.04 5.00
C ASP A 97 13.86 8.77 5.65
N ARG A 98 14.18 8.81 6.95
CA ARG A 98 14.62 7.65 7.70
C ARG A 98 13.56 6.55 7.73
N ILE A 99 12.30 6.89 8.02
CA ILE A 99 11.18 5.95 8.11
C ILE A 99 10.86 5.32 6.76
N ARG A 100 10.71 6.13 5.69
CA ARG A 100 10.38 5.59 4.36
C ARG A 100 11.50 4.72 3.80
N ARG A 101 12.77 5.11 3.98
CA ARG A 101 13.92 4.31 3.54
C ARG A 101 14.07 3.03 4.33
N ASP A 102 13.69 3.01 5.61
CA ASP A 102 13.61 1.77 6.39
C ASP A 102 12.58 0.79 5.80
N ALA A 103 11.37 1.26 5.49
CA ALA A 103 10.36 0.45 4.84
C ALA A 103 10.85 -0.15 3.51
N TYR A 104 11.57 0.63 2.70
CA TYR A 104 12.14 0.16 1.43
C TYR A 104 13.21 -0.91 1.64
N ARG A 105 14.15 -0.68 2.57
CA ARG A 105 15.23 -1.63 2.89
C ARG A 105 14.69 -2.95 3.43
N ARG A 106 13.72 -2.90 4.35
CA ARG A 106 13.04 -4.10 4.91
C ARG A 106 12.23 -4.89 3.87
N ALA A 107 11.95 -4.29 2.72
CA ALA A 107 11.27 -4.94 1.62
C ALA A 107 12.21 -5.36 0.48
N GLY A 108 13.52 -5.14 0.60
CA GLY A 108 14.46 -5.38 -0.49
C GLY A 108 14.15 -4.53 -1.73
N TYR A 109 13.53 -3.36 -1.55
CA TYR A 109 13.04 -2.49 -2.62
C TYR A 109 12.02 -3.18 -3.54
N ARG A 110 11.25 -4.15 -3.02
CA ARG A 110 10.15 -4.83 -3.71
C ARG A 110 8.81 -4.56 -3.03
N CYS A 111 7.74 -4.58 -3.80
CA CYS A 111 6.39 -4.39 -3.29
C CYS A 111 6.04 -5.49 -2.27
N ARG A 112 5.65 -5.11 -1.05
CA ARG A 112 5.24 -6.06 0.00
C ARG A 112 3.98 -6.84 -0.35
N ILE A 113 3.19 -6.38 -1.33
CA ILE A 113 1.96 -7.05 -1.78
C ILE A 113 2.25 -8.02 -2.92
N CYS A 114 2.83 -7.53 -4.03
CA CYS A 114 2.98 -8.31 -5.26
C CYS A 114 4.43 -8.69 -5.62
N GLY A 115 5.43 -8.14 -4.91
CA GLY A 115 6.86 -8.32 -5.22
C GLY A 115 7.36 -7.53 -6.44
N GLY A 116 6.47 -6.84 -7.17
CA GLY A 116 6.83 -5.98 -8.30
C GLY A 116 7.62 -4.73 -7.90
N ALA A 117 8.10 -4.02 -8.91
CA ALA A 117 8.79 -2.74 -8.78
C ALA A 117 8.36 -1.79 -9.90
N GLY A 118 8.37 -0.48 -9.65
CA GLY A 118 8.07 0.55 -10.64
C GLY A 118 9.25 0.90 -11.56
N PRO A 119 8.99 1.53 -12.72
CA PRO A 119 10.02 1.90 -13.70
C PRO A 119 10.90 3.07 -13.24
N ASP A 120 10.31 4.14 -12.71
CA ASP A 120 11.05 5.35 -12.28
C ASP A 120 11.62 5.21 -10.87
N HIS A 121 10.82 4.59 -9.99
CA HIS A 121 11.21 4.22 -8.63
C HIS A 121 10.70 2.82 -8.31
N PRO A 122 11.51 1.97 -7.66
CA PRO A 122 11.08 0.60 -7.39
C PRO A 122 9.83 0.53 -6.51
N VAL A 123 9.75 1.38 -5.49
CA VAL A 123 8.67 1.37 -4.49
C VAL A 123 8.38 2.77 -3.94
N GLU A 124 7.15 2.92 -3.44
CA GLU A 124 6.61 4.07 -2.73
C GLU A 124 6.27 3.68 -1.29
N ALA A 125 6.32 4.64 -0.37
CA ALA A 125 6.00 4.43 1.02
C ALA A 125 4.49 4.63 1.24
N ASP A 126 3.82 3.54 1.62
CA ASP A 126 2.41 3.52 1.97
C ASP A 126 2.27 3.57 3.49
N GLU A 127 1.53 4.55 3.98
CA GLU A 127 1.17 4.68 5.40
C GLU A 127 -0.04 3.75 5.68
N GLY A 128 0.21 2.71 6.45
CA GLY A 128 -0.82 1.74 6.85
C GLY A 128 -1.72 2.29 7.94
N TRP A 129 -2.81 2.93 7.54
CA TRP A 129 -3.82 3.50 8.44
C TRP A 129 -4.87 2.49 8.88
N ALA A 130 -5.21 2.50 10.17
CA ALA A 130 -6.45 1.95 10.70
C ALA A 130 -7.38 3.10 11.09
N TYR A 131 -8.69 2.85 11.11
CA TYR A 131 -9.70 3.84 11.44
C TYR A 131 -10.61 3.30 12.53
N ASP A 132 -10.74 4.05 13.62
CA ASP A 132 -11.81 3.89 14.61
C ASP A 132 -12.97 4.78 14.15
N ASP A 133 -13.95 4.18 13.48
CA ASP A 133 -15.10 4.88 12.89
C ASP A 133 -16.14 5.32 13.94
N THR A 134 -15.99 4.91 15.21
CA THR A 134 -16.87 5.33 16.31
C THR A 134 -16.32 6.55 17.03
N ARG A 135 -15.00 6.59 17.23
CA ARG A 135 -14.30 7.70 17.89
C ARG A 135 -13.67 8.69 16.92
N PHE A 136 -13.78 8.42 15.62
CA PHE A 136 -13.15 9.16 14.53
C PHE A 136 -11.65 9.35 14.76
N VAL A 137 -10.93 8.25 14.94
CA VAL A 137 -9.46 8.26 15.10
C VAL A 137 -8.79 7.50 13.97
N GLN A 138 -7.96 8.18 13.19
CA GLN A 138 -7.03 7.55 12.25
C GLN A 138 -5.75 7.19 12.99
N VAL A 139 -5.36 5.92 12.97
CA VAL A 139 -4.19 5.40 13.71
C VAL A 139 -3.17 4.81 12.75
N LEU A 140 -1.94 5.31 12.80
CA LEU A 140 -0.84 4.76 12.03
C LEU A 140 -0.43 3.40 12.60
N LYS A 141 -0.46 2.36 11.77
CA LYS A 141 0.01 1.01 12.14
C LYS A 141 1.40 0.70 11.59
N GLY A 142 1.86 1.47 10.61
CA GLY A 142 3.23 1.48 10.15
C GLY A 142 3.36 1.90 8.70
N VAL A 143 4.57 1.74 8.15
CA VAL A 143 4.89 2.09 6.76
C VAL A 143 5.41 0.87 6.03
N ILE A 144 4.88 0.62 4.83
CA ILE A 144 5.29 -0.49 3.96
C ILE A 144 5.70 0.03 2.58
N ALA A 145 6.51 -0.77 1.88
CA ALA A 145 6.92 -0.48 0.51
C ALA A 145 5.94 -1.11 -0.49
N LEU A 146 5.35 -0.31 -1.37
CA LEU A 146 4.45 -0.77 -2.45
C LEU A 146 5.02 -0.36 -3.81
N CYS A 147 4.79 -1.17 -4.86
CA CYS A 147 5.03 -0.68 -6.23
C CYS A 147 3.99 0.40 -6.58
N PRO A 148 4.24 1.23 -7.60
CA PRO A 148 3.32 2.29 -8.00
C PRO A 148 1.88 1.81 -8.27
N ASP A 149 1.70 0.65 -8.89
CA ASP A 149 0.35 0.13 -9.17
C ASP A 149 -0.41 -0.29 -7.91
N CYS A 150 0.24 -1.01 -6.99
CA CYS A 150 -0.38 -1.36 -5.70
C CYS A 150 -0.65 -0.13 -4.83
N HIS A 151 0.22 0.88 -4.88
CA HIS A 151 0.03 2.12 -4.15
C HIS A 151 -1.09 2.98 -4.78
N ALA A 152 -1.22 2.98 -6.11
CA ALA A 152 -2.31 3.65 -6.82
C ALA A 152 -3.68 3.06 -6.47
N VAL A 153 -3.77 1.74 -6.20
CA VAL A 153 -4.99 1.13 -5.66
C VAL A 153 -5.33 1.72 -4.30
N ARG A 154 -4.38 1.80 -3.36
CA ARG A 154 -4.61 2.38 -2.02
C ARG A 154 -5.12 3.81 -2.11
N HIS A 155 -4.50 4.60 -2.97
CA HIS A 155 -4.85 5.99 -3.27
C HIS A 155 -5.85 6.14 -4.42
N TRP A 156 -6.94 5.36 -4.38
CA TRP A 156 -7.95 5.30 -5.43
C TRP A 156 -8.49 6.68 -5.87
N GLY A 157 -8.84 7.56 -4.93
CA GLY A 157 -9.32 8.91 -5.27
C GLY A 157 -8.33 9.75 -6.09
N ARG A 158 -7.02 9.61 -5.84
CA ARG A 158 -5.97 10.25 -6.68
C ARG A 158 -5.90 9.60 -8.07
N SER A 159 -6.04 8.29 -8.13
CA SER A 159 -6.04 7.55 -9.39
C SER A 159 -7.23 7.95 -10.28
N MET A 160 -8.41 8.18 -9.70
CA MET A 160 -9.57 8.74 -10.40
C MET A 160 -9.28 10.17 -10.90
N ALA A 161 -8.85 11.07 -10.01
CA ALA A 161 -8.58 12.47 -10.33
C ALA A 161 -7.46 12.68 -11.36
N THR A 162 -6.66 11.66 -11.66
CA THR A 162 -5.58 11.71 -12.66
C THR A 162 -5.89 10.86 -13.91
N GLY A 163 -7.13 10.40 -14.08
CA GLY A 163 -7.56 9.64 -15.26
C GLY A 163 -6.98 8.23 -15.36
N LYS A 164 -6.42 7.70 -14.27
CA LYS A 164 -5.77 6.36 -14.23
C LYS A 164 -6.70 5.25 -13.76
N GLU A 165 -7.96 5.56 -13.50
CA GLU A 165 -8.95 4.65 -12.91
C GLU A 165 -9.00 3.28 -13.59
N GLN A 166 -9.14 3.24 -14.93
CA GLN A 166 -9.28 1.97 -15.65
C GLN A 166 -8.05 1.07 -15.50
N HIS A 167 -6.85 1.66 -15.51
CA HIS A 167 -5.60 0.92 -15.30
C HIS A 167 -5.55 0.32 -13.89
N VAL A 168 -5.82 1.16 -12.88
CA VAL A 168 -5.79 0.75 -11.47
C VAL A 168 -6.87 -0.29 -11.18
N LEU A 169 -8.01 -0.23 -11.85
CA LEU A 169 -9.07 -1.22 -11.70
C LEU A 169 -8.68 -2.59 -12.29
N ARG A 170 -8.07 -2.60 -13.49
CA ARG A 170 -7.51 -3.83 -14.07
C ARG A 170 -6.44 -4.43 -13.17
N TRP A 171 -5.60 -3.59 -12.58
CA TRP A 171 -4.61 -4.03 -11.60
C TRP A 171 -5.26 -4.62 -10.35
N LEU A 172 -6.29 -3.97 -9.80
CA LEU A 172 -7.06 -4.45 -8.63
C LEU A 172 -7.72 -5.81 -8.91
N ALA A 173 -8.29 -6.00 -10.10
CA ALA A 173 -8.84 -7.29 -10.52
C ALA A 173 -7.75 -8.35 -10.59
N TRP A 174 -6.69 -8.09 -11.35
CA TRP A 174 -5.58 -9.03 -11.54
C TRP A 174 -4.91 -9.41 -10.22
N ILE A 175 -4.63 -8.44 -9.34
CA ILE A 175 -3.88 -8.69 -8.10
C ILE A 175 -4.64 -9.59 -7.13
N ASN A 176 -5.96 -9.43 -7.06
CA ASN A 176 -6.81 -10.21 -6.16
C ASN A 176 -7.34 -11.50 -6.79
N GLY A 177 -7.12 -11.72 -8.09
CA GLY A 177 -7.70 -12.85 -8.81
C GLY A 177 -9.22 -12.70 -8.98
N TRP A 178 -9.68 -11.46 -9.11
CA TRP A 178 -11.08 -11.11 -9.30
C TRP A 178 -11.38 -10.84 -10.76
N THR A 179 -12.65 -10.98 -11.13
CA THR A 179 -13.21 -10.38 -12.34
C THR A 179 -13.16 -8.86 -12.25
N TYR A 180 -13.24 -8.21 -13.42
CA TYR A 180 -13.33 -6.75 -13.46
C TYR A 180 -14.57 -6.21 -12.72
N ALA A 181 -15.69 -6.94 -12.76
CA ALA A 181 -16.92 -6.57 -12.07
C ALA A 181 -16.77 -6.62 -10.53
N GLU A 182 -16.17 -7.68 -9.99
CA GLU A 182 -15.88 -7.78 -8.54
C GLU A 182 -14.92 -6.67 -8.08
N ALA A 183 -13.90 -6.36 -8.89
CA ALA A 183 -13.00 -5.24 -8.60
C ALA A 183 -13.73 -3.90 -8.60
N ARG A 184 -14.68 -3.69 -9.53
CA ARG A 184 -15.52 -2.49 -9.59
C ARG A 184 -16.39 -2.37 -8.33
N VAL A 185 -17.07 -3.44 -7.94
CA VAL A 185 -17.86 -3.47 -6.69
C VAL A 185 -17.01 -3.08 -5.49
N CYS A 186 -15.81 -3.65 -5.36
CA CYS A 186 -14.89 -3.29 -4.27
C CYS A 186 -14.47 -1.80 -4.28
N ALA A 187 -14.25 -1.23 -5.46
CA ALA A 187 -13.92 0.18 -5.61
C ALA A 187 -15.10 1.09 -5.23
N ASP A 188 -16.31 0.72 -5.65
CA ASP A 188 -17.54 1.47 -5.36
C ASP A 188 -17.89 1.42 -3.87
N GLU A 189 -17.77 0.26 -3.22
CA GLU A 189 -17.90 0.11 -1.76
C GLU A 189 -16.90 0.98 -1.00
N ALA A 190 -15.65 1.04 -1.47
CA ALA A 190 -14.63 1.87 -0.86
C ALA A 190 -14.89 3.37 -1.05
N MET A 191 -15.45 3.76 -2.20
CA MET A 191 -15.94 5.13 -2.44
C MET A 191 -17.09 5.49 -1.51
N ALA A 192 -18.07 4.61 -1.33
CA ALA A 192 -19.17 4.81 -0.40
C ALA A 192 -18.67 4.98 1.04
N LEU A 193 -17.75 4.12 1.49
CA LEU A 193 -17.13 4.23 2.81
C LEU A 193 -16.34 5.53 2.95
N TRP A 194 -15.59 5.93 1.92
CA TRP A 194 -14.84 7.18 1.92
C TRP A 194 -15.77 8.40 2.00
N HIS A 195 -16.88 8.41 1.26
CA HIS A 195 -17.89 9.48 1.34
C HIS A 195 -18.47 9.57 2.74
N TRP A 196 -18.85 8.43 3.34
CA TRP A 196 -19.35 8.40 4.71
C TRP A 196 -18.33 8.97 5.70
N ARG A 197 -17.09 8.46 5.69
CA ARG A 197 -16.02 8.97 6.59
C ARG A 197 -15.73 10.45 6.39
N SER A 198 -15.79 10.93 5.14
CA SER A 198 -15.50 12.33 4.79
C SER A 198 -16.64 13.27 5.17
N GLY A 199 -17.84 12.76 5.49
CA GLY A 199 -18.92 13.53 6.11
C GLY A 199 -18.64 13.92 7.57
N HIS A 200 -17.62 13.34 8.19
CA HIS A 200 -17.20 13.62 9.56
C HIS A 200 -15.96 14.52 9.59
N THR A 201 -15.96 15.51 10.49
CA THR A 201 -14.91 16.54 10.58
C THR A 201 -14.12 16.51 11.89
N ASP A 202 -14.59 15.73 12.85
CA ASP A 202 -14.03 15.50 14.19
C ASP A 202 -12.92 14.44 14.22
N TRP A 203 -12.41 14.06 13.04
CA TRP A 203 -11.31 13.11 12.95
C TRP A 203 -10.05 13.63 13.65
N THR A 204 -9.41 12.74 14.40
CA THR A 204 -8.06 12.96 14.95
C THR A 204 -7.07 11.97 14.32
N CYS A 205 -5.78 12.35 14.31
CA CYS A 205 -4.71 11.52 13.76
C CYS A 205 -3.70 11.12 14.85
N ASP A 206 -3.56 9.81 15.05
CA ASP A 206 -2.61 9.20 15.97
C ASP A 206 -1.45 8.58 15.21
N ILE A 207 -0.28 9.22 15.33
CA ILE A 207 0.97 8.74 14.74
C ILE A 207 1.97 8.21 15.77
N ARG A 208 1.55 7.90 17.00
CA ARG A 208 2.44 7.43 18.10
C ARG A 208 3.30 6.21 17.74
N TRP A 209 2.92 5.47 16.71
CA TRP A 209 3.76 4.41 16.13
C TRP A 209 5.17 4.91 15.75
N VAL A 210 5.33 6.14 15.26
CA VAL A 210 6.65 6.68 14.87
C VAL A 210 7.55 6.90 16.09
N GLU A 211 6.99 7.34 17.21
CA GLU A 211 7.74 7.47 18.46
C GLU A 211 8.13 6.09 18.99
N LYS A 212 7.17 5.16 19.02
CA LYS A 212 7.41 3.79 19.52
C LYS A 212 8.49 3.05 18.73
N VAL A 213 8.51 3.18 17.40
CA VAL A 213 9.38 2.39 16.53
C VAL A 213 10.69 3.10 16.18
N PHE A 214 10.65 4.44 16.07
CA PHE A 214 11.81 5.22 15.62
C PHE A 214 12.29 6.25 16.65
N GLY A 215 11.60 6.45 17.78
CA GLY A 215 11.93 7.50 18.74
C GLY A 215 11.77 8.91 18.16
N VAL A 216 10.93 9.07 17.13
CA VAL A 216 10.67 10.36 16.47
C VAL A 216 9.44 10.99 17.08
N ARG A 217 9.49 12.30 17.32
CA ARG A 217 8.33 13.10 17.70
C ARG A 217 7.87 13.98 16.54
N PRO A 218 6.57 14.28 16.44
CA PRO A 218 6.08 15.30 15.52
C PRO A 218 6.77 16.65 15.77
N VAL A 219 6.90 17.45 14.72
CA VAL A 219 7.38 18.84 14.89
C VAL A 219 6.33 19.65 15.67
N ALA A 220 6.76 20.74 16.32
CA ALA A 220 5.89 21.54 17.18
C ALA A 220 4.66 22.11 16.43
N ASP A 221 4.84 22.45 15.15
CA ASP A 221 3.84 23.00 14.23
C ASP A 221 3.19 21.92 13.35
N ALA A 222 3.25 20.64 13.74
CA ALA A 222 2.80 19.53 12.90
C ALA A 222 1.32 19.64 12.49
N MET A 223 0.47 20.11 13.40
CA MET A 223 -0.97 20.30 13.13
C MET A 223 -1.18 21.41 12.10
N ASP A 224 -0.48 22.54 12.24
CA ASP A 224 -0.59 23.68 11.33
C ASP A 224 -0.11 23.31 9.92
N ARG A 225 1.01 22.57 9.83
CA ARG A 225 1.53 22.04 8.55
C ARG A 225 0.55 21.07 7.89
N ALA A 226 -0.08 20.18 8.66
CA ALA A 226 -1.09 19.26 8.15
C ALA A 226 -2.34 20.01 7.64
N ALA A 227 -2.84 20.97 8.42
CA ALA A 227 -3.97 21.81 8.06
C ALA A 227 -3.70 22.65 6.80
N ALA A 228 -2.52 23.25 6.67
CA ALA A 228 -2.12 23.99 5.47
C ALA A 228 -2.08 23.07 4.23
N THR A 229 -1.53 21.85 4.38
CA THR A 229 -1.51 20.85 3.31
C THR A 229 -2.93 20.45 2.90
N GLN A 230 -3.82 20.26 3.88
CA GLN A 230 -5.22 19.92 3.66
C GLN A 230 -5.95 20.99 2.83
N GLN A 231 -5.80 22.26 3.21
CA GLN A 231 -6.43 23.37 2.51
C GLN A 231 -6.03 23.41 1.04
N GLY A 232 -4.74 23.20 0.74
CA GLY A 232 -4.23 23.10 -0.62
C GLY A 232 -4.84 21.94 -1.41
N LEU A 233 -4.96 20.76 -0.80
CA LEU A 233 -5.57 19.59 -1.43
C LEU A 233 -7.06 19.77 -1.71
N ILE A 234 -7.80 20.40 -0.79
CA ILE A 234 -9.22 20.73 -0.98
C ILE A 234 -9.39 21.73 -2.12
N ALA A 235 -8.54 22.76 -2.19
CA ALA A 235 -8.57 23.75 -3.27
C ALA A 235 -8.34 23.11 -4.64
N LEU A 236 -7.34 22.22 -4.75
CA LEU A 236 -7.08 21.47 -5.98
C LEU A 236 -8.27 20.59 -6.39
N ALA A 237 -8.85 19.86 -5.44
CA ALA A 237 -10.00 18.99 -5.71
C ALA A 237 -11.24 19.77 -6.20
N ARG A 238 -11.45 21.00 -5.72
CA ARG A 238 -12.52 21.88 -6.22
C ARG A 238 -12.26 22.32 -7.66
N GLN A 239 -11.04 22.75 -7.97
CA GLN A 239 -10.66 23.19 -9.31
C GLN A 239 -10.80 22.07 -10.37
N SER A 240 -10.44 20.83 -10.02
CA SER A 240 -10.60 19.68 -10.93
C SER A 240 -12.07 19.41 -11.26
N ARG A 241 -12.99 19.53 -10.29
CA ARG A 241 -14.43 19.36 -10.52
C ARG A 241 -15.03 20.45 -11.40
N ASP A 242 -14.60 21.70 -11.21
CA ASP A 242 -15.08 22.82 -12.02
C ASP A 242 -14.53 22.78 -13.46
N GLY A 243 -13.36 22.17 -13.67
CA GLY A 243 -12.77 21.95 -14.99
C GLY A 243 -13.39 20.79 -15.78
N GLU A 244 -13.95 19.78 -15.12
CA GLU A 244 -14.68 18.66 -15.77
C GLU A 244 -16.12 19.03 -16.15
N MET A 245 -16.70 20.09 -15.54
CA MET A 245 -18.04 20.60 -15.87
C MET A 245 -18.05 21.66 -16.98
N ARG A 246 -16.88 22.02 -17.53
CA ARG A 246 -16.73 22.94 -18.67
C ARG A 246 -16.35 22.17 -19.93
#